data_AF-A0A2P1PVA0-F1
#
_entry.id   AF-A0A2P1PVA0-F1
#
_cell.length_a   1.000
_cell.length_b   1.000
_cell.length_c   1.000
_cell.angle_alpha   90.00
_cell.angle_beta   90.00
_cell.angle_gamma   90.00
#
_symmetry.space_group_name_H-M   'P 1'
#
loop_
_entity.id
_entity.type
_entity.pdbx_description
1 polymer ?
#
loop_
_entity_poly.entity_id
_entity_poly.type
_entity_poly.pdbx_seq_one_letter_code
_entity_poly.pdbx_strand_id
1 'polypeptide(L)'
;MIVSFTQTLHTYQPILRLLAESMQVTAPMKDIEKELVQAAYRHVQSQKTLTIVIDDAHLLDVGILRRLRLLFERFPKKHSLVLLGHPELLHRLSMMCNEDIKSRISYSKQILPLHDADLIAFIIAELAAVGLGANTFDEAALQVIARAVQGNLRLCRNLAQASLIAACLDHQRIVTVNHVNTALLQPHWRSHEALIKQQVKPEPKRR
;
A
#
# COMPACT_ATOMS: atom_id res chain seq x y z
N MET A 1 -16.99 -8.25 -7.73
CA MET A 1 -15.96 -7.85 -8.69
C MET A 1 -15.10 -6.81 -8.01
N ILE A 2 -13.79 -7.04 -7.93
CA ILE A 2 -12.84 -6.09 -7.35
C ILE A 2 -12.17 -5.40 -8.53
N VAL A 3 -12.26 -4.08 -8.54
CA VAL A 3 -11.65 -3.23 -9.54
C VAL A 3 -10.54 -2.46 -8.82
N SER A 4 -9.28 -2.71 -9.16
CA SER A 4 -8.12 -2.08 -8.52
C SER A 4 -7.27 -1.36 -9.56
N PHE A 5 -6.84 -0.14 -9.24
CA PHE A 5 -5.92 0.62 -10.09
C PHE A 5 -4.81 1.28 -9.27
N THR A 6 -3.59 1.27 -9.82
CA THR A 6 -2.37 1.70 -9.13
C THR A 6 -1.54 2.68 -9.97
N GLN A 7 -2.13 3.37 -10.95
CA GLN A 7 -1.36 4.33 -11.76
C GLN A 7 -1.39 5.74 -11.17
N THR A 8 -0.25 6.43 -11.33
CA THR A 8 -0.03 7.87 -11.09
C THR A 8 -0.93 8.70 -12.00
N LEU A 9 -2.23 8.70 -11.73
CA LEU A 9 -3.23 9.38 -12.53
C LEU A 9 -3.65 10.65 -11.82
N HIS A 10 -2.93 11.73 -12.11
CA HIS A 10 -3.30 13.07 -11.65
C HIS A 10 -4.53 13.64 -12.35
N THR A 11 -5.19 12.87 -13.23
CA THR A 11 -6.29 13.35 -14.06
C THR A 11 -7.45 12.36 -14.03
N TYR A 12 -8.66 12.91 -14.03
CA TYR A 12 -9.93 12.17 -13.95
C TYR A 12 -10.19 11.25 -15.16
N GLN A 13 -9.77 11.65 -16.37
CA GLN A 13 -10.05 10.91 -17.61
C GLN A 13 -9.38 9.52 -17.68
N PRO A 14 -8.08 9.37 -17.35
CA PRO A 14 -7.46 8.06 -17.24
C PRO A 14 -8.15 7.12 -16.24
N ILE A 15 -8.61 7.65 -15.08
CA ILE A 15 -9.31 6.86 -14.06
C ILE A 15 -10.61 6.29 -14.64
N LEU A 16 -11.36 7.11 -15.38
CA LEU A 16 -12.58 6.66 -16.07
C LEU A 16 -12.30 5.58 -17.10
N ARG A 17 -11.21 5.68 -17.87
CA ARG A 17 -10.83 4.65 -18.84
C ARG A 17 -10.49 3.33 -18.17
N LEU A 18 -9.69 3.39 -17.11
CA LEU A 18 -9.34 2.20 -16.34
C LEU A 18 -10.58 1.54 -15.73
N LEU A 19 -11.49 2.34 -15.16
CA LEU A 19 -12.80 1.87 -14.70
C LEU A 19 -13.57 1.18 -15.83
N ALA A 20 -13.65 1.81 -17.01
CA ALA A 20 -14.33 1.24 -18.15
C ALA A 20 -13.69 -0.07 -18.63
N GLU A 21 -12.36 -0.14 -18.74
CA GLU A 21 -11.62 -1.35 -19.10
C GLU A 21 -11.88 -2.48 -18.10
N SER A 22 -11.83 -2.20 -16.79
CA SER A 22 -12.10 -3.20 -15.75
C SER A 22 -13.53 -3.76 -15.79
N MET A 23 -14.48 -2.95 -16.27
CA MET A 23 -15.89 -3.30 -16.40
C MET A 23 -16.23 -3.76 -17.82
N GLN A 24 -15.23 -3.93 -18.70
CA GLN A 24 -15.38 -4.33 -20.11
C GLN A 24 -16.32 -3.41 -20.91
N VAL A 25 -16.27 -2.12 -20.62
CA VAL A 25 -17.07 -1.08 -21.28
C VAL A 25 -16.21 -0.38 -22.34
N THR A 26 -16.62 -0.48 -23.60
CA THR A 26 -16.01 0.26 -24.71
C THR A 26 -16.94 1.39 -25.12
N ALA A 27 -16.62 2.62 -24.72
CA ALA A 27 -17.43 3.80 -25.03
C ALA A 27 -16.55 5.03 -25.30
N PRO A 28 -17.01 5.99 -26.13
CA PRO A 28 -16.33 7.26 -26.30
C PRO A 28 -16.33 8.05 -24.98
N MET A 29 -15.28 8.85 -24.73
CA MET A 29 -15.09 9.59 -23.47
C MET A 29 -16.26 10.48 -23.06
N LYS A 30 -17.10 10.91 -24.01
CA LYS A 30 -18.27 11.75 -23.76
C LYS A 30 -19.42 10.98 -23.08
N ASP A 31 -19.53 9.68 -23.37
CA ASP A 31 -20.60 8.81 -22.87
C ASP A 31 -20.11 7.77 -21.87
N ILE A 32 -18.78 7.70 -21.65
CA ILE A 32 -18.14 6.72 -20.76
C ILE A 32 -18.73 6.74 -19.35
N GLU A 33 -19.07 7.92 -18.80
CA GLU A 33 -19.69 7.99 -17.47
C GLU A 33 -21.06 7.34 -17.42
N LYS A 34 -21.89 7.54 -18.46
CA LYS A 34 -23.24 6.95 -18.52
C LYS A 34 -23.15 5.45 -18.68
N GLU A 35 -22.28 4.99 -19.58
CA GLU A 35 -22.06 3.56 -19.82
C GLU A 35 -21.46 2.87 -18.59
N LEU A 36 -20.53 3.52 -17.87
CA LEU A 36 -19.98 2.99 -16.63
C LEU A 36 -21.07 2.79 -15.56
N VAL A 37 -21.97 3.77 -15.41
CA VAL A 37 -23.11 3.65 -14.50
C VAL A 37 -24.00 2.48 -14.92
N GLN A 38 -24.35 2.36 -16.21
CA GLN A 38 -25.18 1.24 -16.69
C GLN A 38 -24.49 -0.12 -16.45
N ALA A 39 -23.19 -0.22 -16.74
CA ALA A 39 -22.42 -1.43 -16.48
C ALA A 39 -22.39 -1.77 -14.98
N ALA A 40 -22.29 -0.76 -14.10
CA ALA A 40 -22.38 -0.96 -12.65
C ALA A 40 -23.74 -1.54 -12.24
N TYR A 41 -24.84 -1.04 -12.82
CA TYR A 41 -26.17 -1.61 -12.59
C TYR A 41 -26.29 -3.06 -13.06
N ARG A 42 -25.78 -3.39 -14.26
CA ARG A 42 -25.78 -4.77 -14.78
C ARG A 42 -24.99 -5.72 -13.88
N HIS A 43 -23.85 -5.27 -13.37
CA HIS A 43 -23.04 -6.07 -12.44
C HIS A 43 -23.72 -6.31 -11.09
N VAL A 44 -24.36 -5.28 -10.51
CA VAL A 44 -25.08 -5.43 -9.24
C VAL A 44 -26.36 -6.28 -9.40
N GLN A 45 -27.06 -6.17 -10.53
CA GLN A 45 -28.19 -7.04 -10.85
C GLN A 45 -27.77 -8.52 -10.94
N SER A 46 -26.54 -8.79 -11.37
CA SER A 46 -25.94 -10.14 -11.39
C SER A 46 -25.53 -10.65 -9.99
N GLN A 47 -26.04 -10.04 -8.91
CA GLN A 47 -25.70 -10.29 -7.50
C GLN A 47 -24.22 -10.15 -7.11
N LYS A 48 -23.41 -9.50 -7.94
CA LYS A 48 -21.99 -9.24 -7.63
C LYS A 48 -21.86 -7.89 -6.92
N THR A 49 -21.28 -7.89 -5.73
CA THR A 49 -20.86 -6.64 -5.07
C THR A 49 -19.75 -5.99 -5.89
N LEU A 50 -19.88 -4.69 -6.13
CA LEU A 50 -18.88 -3.89 -6.84
C LEU A 50 -17.97 -3.22 -5.81
N THR A 51 -16.71 -3.65 -5.75
CA THR A 51 -15.71 -3.05 -4.87
C THR A 51 -14.67 -2.36 -5.74
N ILE A 52 -14.48 -1.06 -5.52
CA ILE A 52 -13.51 -0.24 -6.21
C ILE A 52 -12.39 0.07 -5.22
N VAL A 53 -11.17 -0.26 -5.61
CA VAL A 53 -9.95 -0.04 -4.83
C VAL A 53 -9.10 0.95 -5.60
N ILE A 54 -8.81 2.09 -4.97
CA ILE A 54 -7.92 3.10 -5.50
C ILE A 54 -6.65 3.02 -4.68
N ASP A 55 -5.58 2.53 -5.30
CA ASP A 55 -4.26 2.54 -4.71
C ASP A 55 -3.59 3.90 -4.94
N ASP A 56 -2.63 4.24 -4.07
CA ASP A 56 -1.95 5.54 -4.09
C ASP A 56 -2.89 6.76 -4.16
N ALA A 57 -4.05 6.70 -3.50
CA ALA A 57 -5.07 7.75 -3.50
C ALA A 57 -4.56 9.10 -2.95
N HIS A 58 -3.42 9.10 -2.25
CA HIS A 58 -2.70 10.30 -1.85
C HIS A 58 -2.15 11.12 -3.03
N LEU A 59 -2.03 10.54 -4.22
CA LEU A 59 -1.61 11.24 -5.44
C LEU A 59 -2.79 11.94 -6.15
N LEU A 60 -4.02 11.62 -5.76
CA LEU A 60 -5.22 12.24 -6.33
C LEU A 60 -5.44 13.62 -5.73
N ASP A 61 -5.73 14.58 -6.60
CA ASP A 61 -6.24 15.87 -6.18
C ASP A 61 -7.64 15.71 -5.58
N VAL A 62 -7.93 16.50 -4.55
CA VAL A 62 -9.24 16.54 -3.90
C VAL A 62 -10.36 16.87 -4.89
N GLY A 63 -10.10 17.71 -5.89
CA GLY A 63 -11.07 18.01 -6.96
C GLY A 63 -11.48 16.77 -7.75
N ILE A 64 -10.56 15.81 -7.93
CA ILE A 64 -10.84 14.53 -8.59
C ILE A 64 -11.64 13.63 -7.66
N LEU A 65 -11.29 13.58 -6.37
CA LEU A 65 -12.07 12.83 -5.38
C LEU A 65 -13.53 13.32 -5.30
N ARG A 66 -13.78 14.64 -5.40
CA ARG A 66 -15.14 15.18 -5.48
C ARG A 66 -15.88 14.74 -6.76
N ARG A 67 -15.21 14.72 -7.91
CA ARG A 67 -15.82 14.23 -9.16
C ARG A 67 -16.14 12.74 -9.09
N LEU A 68 -15.21 11.93 -8.58
CA LEU A 68 -15.42 10.51 -8.35
C LEU A 68 -16.57 10.27 -7.37
N ARG A 69 -16.67 11.06 -6.30
CA ARG A 69 -17.82 11.03 -5.38
C ARG A 69 -19.14 11.22 -6.13
N LEU A 70 -19.26 12.27 -6.97
CA LEU A 70 -20.48 12.54 -7.74
C LEU A 70 -20.81 11.39 -8.73
N LEU A 71 -19.79 10.78 -9.33
CA LEU A 71 -19.97 9.62 -10.19
C LEU A 71 -20.53 8.42 -9.41
N PHE A 72 -19.95 8.11 -8.24
CA PHE A 72 -20.38 6.99 -7.41
C PHE A 72 -21.73 7.20 -6.72
N GLU A 73 -22.16 8.45 -6.51
CA GLU A 73 -23.55 8.74 -6.08
C GLU A 73 -24.59 8.24 -7.11
N ARG A 74 -24.21 8.11 -8.39
CA ARG A 74 -25.07 7.57 -9.46
C ARG A 74 -25.03 6.04 -9.54
N PHE A 75 -24.10 5.40 -8.85
CA PHE A 75 -23.96 3.94 -8.84
C PHE A 75 -25.06 3.28 -7.98
N PRO A 76 -25.37 2.00 -8.21
CA PRO A 76 -26.29 1.24 -7.36
C PRO A 76 -25.81 1.20 -5.90
N LYS A 77 -26.75 1.11 -4.95
CA LYS A 77 -26.50 1.16 -3.49
C LYS A 77 -25.52 0.10 -2.94
N LYS A 78 -25.23 -0.96 -3.71
CA LYS A 78 -24.30 -2.05 -3.33
C LYS A 78 -22.91 -1.85 -3.94
N HIS A 79 -22.29 -0.70 -3.70
CA HIS A 79 -20.89 -0.48 -4.06
C HIS A 79 -20.06 -0.14 -2.82
N SER A 80 -18.77 -0.48 -2.85
CA SER A 80 -17.81 -0.13 -1.81
C SER A 80 -16.58 0.50 -2.45
N LEU A 81 -16.12 1.62 -1.88
CA LEU A 81 -14.91 2.30 -2.30
C LEU A 81 -13.85 2.17 -1.20
N VAL A 82 -12.67 1.67 -1.57
CA VAL A 82 -11.52 1.55 -0.69
C VAL A 82 -10.42 2.45 -1.23
N LEU A 83 -9.95 3.38 -0.40
CA LEU A 83 -8.83 4.26 -0.71
C LEU A 83 -7.60 3.78 0.06
N LEU A 84 -6.52 3.49 -0.66
CA LEU A 84 -5.23 3.12 -0.08
C LEU A 84 -4.23 4.24 -0.37
N GLY A 85 -3.35 4.54 0.58
CA GLY A 85 -2.34 5.59 0.39
C GLY A 85 -1.66 5.98 1.69
N HIS A 86 -0.83 7.02 1.61
CA HIS A 86 -0.11 7.54 2.76
C HIS A 86 -1.03 8.22 3.81
N PRO A 87 -0.60 8.29 5.08
CA PRO A 87 -1.37 8.95 6.16
C PRO A 87 -1.76 10.40 5.85
N GLU A 88 -0.97 11.09 5.01
CA GLU A 88 -1.24 12.44 4.53
C GLU A 88 -2.59 12.57 3.81
N LEU A 89 -3.08 11.51 3.16
CA LEU A 89 -4.39 11.50 2.53
C LEU A 89 -5.50 11.78 3.56
N LEU A 90 -5.44 11.11 4.71
CA LEU A 90 -6.43 11.30 5.77
C LEU A 90 -6.34 12.71 6.36
N HIS A 91 -5.12 13.25 6.50
CA HIS A 91 -4.92 14.65 6.93
C HIS A 91 -5.55 15.64 5.93
N ARG A 92 -5.31 15.47 4.63
CA ARG A 92 -5.91 16.30 3.59
C ARG A 92 -7.44 16.19 3.56
N LEU A 93 -7.99 14.99 3.70
CA LEU A 93 -9.45 14.78 3.79
C LEU A 93 -10.05 15.36 5.08
N SER A 94 -9.25 15.52 6.14
CA SER A 94 -9.70 16.07 7.41
C SER A 94 -9.85 17.59 7.43
N MET A 95 -9.32 18.30 6.42
CA MET A 95 -9.42 19.75 6.29
C MET A 95 -10.89 20.20 6.13
N MET A 96 -11.25 21.35 6.72
CA MET A 96 -12.63 21.87 6.73
C MET A 96 -13.22 22.02 5.32
N CYS A 97 -12.41 22.37 4.32
CA CYS A 97 -12.84 22.49 2.92
C CYS A 97 -13.27 21.16 2.26
N ASN A 98 -13.02 20.01 2.92
CA ASN A 98 -13.25 18.66 2.41
C ASN A 98 -14.20 17.85 3.31
N GLU A 99 -14.91 18.52 4.22
CA GLU A 99 -15.86 17.90 5.15
C GLU A 99 -16.96 17.13 4.40
N ASP A 100 -17.31 17.58 3.19
CA ASP A 100 -18.27 16.93 2.31
C ASP A 100 -17.85 15.50 1.93
N ILE A 101 -16.56 15.27 1.67
CA ILE A 101 -16.00 13.94 1.38
C ILE A 101 -15.82 13.16 2.69
N LYS A 102 -15.29 13.81 3.73
CA LYS A 102 -15.00 13.20 5.03
C LYS A 102 -16.23 12.57 5.66
N SER A 103 -17.38 13.26 5.59
CA SER A 103 -18.66 12.79 6.15
C SER A 103 -19.17 11.47 5.54
N ARG A 104 -18.66 11.08 4.37
CA ARG A 104 -19.00 9.82 3.69
C ARG A 104 -18.06 8.66 4.03
N ILE A 105 -16.93 8.93 4.67
CA ILE A 105 -15.97 7.89 5.06
C ILE A 105 -16.56 7.11 6.23
N SER A 106 -17.01 5.87 5.95
CA SER A 106 -17.63 5.01 6.96
C SER A 106 -16.59 4.31 7.84
N TYR A 107 -15.40 4.05 7.31
CA TYR A 107 -14.33 3.35 8.01
C TYR A 107 -12.97 3.89 7.57
N SER A 108 -12.09 4.14 8.52
CA SER A 108 -10.69 4.47 8.28
C SER A 108 -9.82 3.72 9.28
N LYS A 109 -8.68 3.21 8.79
CA LYS A 109 -7.70 2.52 9.62
C LYS A 109 -6.32 2.81 9.09
N GLN A 110 -5.44 3.23 9.99
CA GLN A 110 -4.02 3.32 9.70
C GLN A 110 -3.36 1.97 10.02
N ILE A 111 -2.58 1.46 9.07
CA ILE A 111 -1.73 0.29 9.29
C ILE A 111 -0.49 0.79 10.05
N LEU A 112 -0.22 0.17 11.19
CA LEU A 112 0.94 0.48 12.03
C LEU A 112 2.14 -0.39 11.63
N PRO A 113 3.38 0.07 11.88
CA PRO A 113 4.55 -0.78 11.73
C PRO A 113 4.43 -2.07 12.55
N LEU A 114 4.96 -3.17 12.01
CA LEU A 114 4.94 -4.46 12.71
C LEU A 114 5.85 -4.44 13.93
N HIS A 115 5.54 -5.28 14.91
CA HIS A 115 6.43 -5.51 16.05
C HIS A 115 7.60 -6.40 15.63
N ASP A 116 8.71 -6.32 16.38
CA ASP A 116 9.94 -7.07 16.08
C ASP A 116 9.69 -8.59 16.02
N ALA A 117 8.84 -9.11 16.90
CA ALA A 117 8.46 -10.52 16.89
C ALA A 117 7.71 -10.93 15.61
N ASP A 118 6.79 -10.09 15.14
CA ASP A 118 6.02 -10.34 13.92
C ASP A 118 6.90 -10.24 12.67
N LEU A 119 7.89 -9.35 12.67
CA LEU A 119 8.90 -9.24 11.62
C LEU A 119 9.76 -10.50 11.53
N ILE A 120 10.22 -11.03 12.68
CA ILE A 120 11.01 -12.26 12.71
C ILE A 120 10.16 -13.43 12.21
N ALA A 121 8.90 -13.54 12.68
CA ALA A 121 7.97 -14.56 12.20
C ALA A 121 7.72 -14.46 10.69
N PHE A 122 7.62 -13.23 10.16
CA PHE A 122 7.52 -12.98 8.73
C PHE A 122 8.75 -13.48 7.95
N ILE A 123 9.97 -13.17 8.41
CA ILE A 123 11.20 -13.67 7.76
C ILE A 123 11.22 -15.20 7.74
N ILE A 124 10.90 -15.84 8.86
CA ILE A 124 10.90 -17.31 8.98
C ILE A 124 9.86 -17.93 8.04
N ALA A 125 8.66 -17.34 7.96
CA ALA A 125 7.60 -17.81 7.06
C ALA A 125 8.01 -17.67 5.57
N GLU A 126 8.62 -16.55 5.19
CA GLU A 126 9.14 -16.33 3.84
C GLU A 126 10.23 -17.34 3.48
N LEU A 127 11.15 -17.66 4.40
CA LEU A 127 12.19 -18.68 4.20
C LEU A 127 11.59 -20.08 4.05
N ALA A 128 10.62 -20.42 4.90
CA ALA A 128 9.93 -21.70 4.82
C ALA A 128 9.19 -21.87 3.47
N ALA A 129 8.62 -20.79 2.93
CA ALA A 129 7.92 -20.81 1.63
C ALA A 129 8.85 -21.16 0.45
N VAL A 130 10.15 -20.86 0.54
CA VAL A 130 11.17 -21.26 -0.45
C VAL A 130 11.92 -22.55 -0.08
N GLY A 131 11.47 -23.27 0.95
CA GLY A 131 12.09 -24.53 1.38
C GLY A 131 13.42 -24.35 2.13
N LEU A 132 13.73 -23.12 2.57
CA LEU A 132 14.87 -22.84 3.43
C LEU A 132 14.47 -23.03 4.90
N GLY A 133 15.34 -23.68 5.68
CA GLY A 133 15.10 -23.90 7.11
C GLY A 133 15.29 -22.63 7.93
N ALA A 134 14.70 -22.57 9.13
CA ALA A 134 14.89 -21.47 10.07
C ALA A 134 16.37 -21.21 10.43
N ASN A 135 17.24 -22.21 10.24
CA ASN A 135 18.68 -22.14 10.49
C ASN A 135 19.47 -21.36 9.41
N THR A 136 18.82 -20.82 8.38
CA THR A 136 19.49 -19.99 7.37
C THR A 136 19.97 -18.66 7.93
N PHE A 137 19.35 -18.15 8.98
CA PHE A 137 19.79 -16.95 9.70
C PHE A 137 20.18 -17.30 11.13
N ASP A 138 21.25 -16.67 11.60
CA ASP A 138 21.56 -16.65 13.02
C ASP A 138 20.53 -15.77 13.78
N GLU A 139 20.21 -16.14 15.02
CA GLU A 139 19.23 -15.42 15.84
C GLU A 139 19.67 -13.98 16.09
N ALA A 140 20.98 -13.78 16.32
CA ALA A 140 21.55 -12.45 16.45
C ALA A 140 21.40 -11.62 15.17
N ALA A 141 21.50 -12.23 13.98
CA ALA A 141 21.30 -11.55 12.71
C ALA A 141 19.84 -11.10 12.53
N LEU A 142 18.87 -11.97 12.88
CA LEU A 142 17.43 -11.64 12.84
C LEU A 142 17.09 -10.46 13.77
N GLN A 143 17.65 -10.43 14.97
CA GLN A 143 17.47 -9.34 15.93
C GLN A 143 18.03 -8.01 15.41
N VAL A 144 19.19 -8.04 14.74
CA VAL A 144 19.77 -6.84 14.12
C VAL A 144 18.89 -6.34 12.97
N ILE A 145 18.36 -7.23 12.13
CA ILE A 145 17.45 -6.87 11.04
C ILE A 145 16.17 -6.23 11.58
N ALA A 146 15.52 -6.84 12.58
CA ALA A 146 14.27 -6.33 13.14
C ALA A 146 14.43 -4.91 13.69
N ARG A 147 15.50 -4.67 14.46
CA ARG A 147 15.83 -3.35 15.02
C ARG A 147 16.16 -2.30 13.97
N ALA A 148 16.89 -2.69 12.92
CA ALA A 148 17.30 -1.77 11.85
C ALA A 148 16.10 -1.29 11.00
N VAL A 149 15.06 -2.12 10.89
CA VAL A 149 13.94 -1.94 9.97
C VAL A 149 12.74 -1.19 10.58
N GLN A 150 12.62 -1.18 11.92
CA GLN A 150 11.57 -0.47 12.67
C GLN A 150 10.14 -0.77 12.19
N GLY A 151 9.82 -2.05 11.92
CA GLY A 151 8.47 -2.47 11.55
C GLY A 151 8.10 -2.34 10.07
N ASN A 152 9.01 -1.89 9.20
CA ASN A 152 8.76 -1.75 7.76
C ASN A 152 9.04 -3.06 6.98
N LEU A 153 7.97 -3.75 6.56
CA LEU A 153 8.08 -5.03 5.82
C LEU A 153 8.95 -4.95 4.55
N ARG A 154 8.87 -3.85 3.78
CA ARG A 154 9.64 -3.70 2.54
C ARG A 154 11.13 -3.62 2.84
N LEU A 155 11.50 -2.84 3.86
CA LEU A 155 12.87 -2.74 4.32
C LEU A 155 13.37 -4.05 4.92
N CYS A 156 12.52 -4.76 5.66
CA CYS A 156 12.81 -6.09 6.20
C CYS A 156 13.23 -7.04 5.08
N ARG A 157 12.40 -7.15 4.04
CA ARG A 157 12.64 -8.04 2.91
C ARG A 157 13.92 -7.67 2.16
N ASN A 158 14.12 -6.38 1.90
CA ASN A 158 15.30 -5.91 1.18
C ASN A 158 16.59 -6.19 1.96
N LEU A 159 16.60 -5.91 3.27
CA LEU A 159 17.77 -6.13 4.12
C LEU A 159 18.07 -7.63 4.28
N ALA A 160 17.05 -8.46 4.47
CA ALA A 160 17.20 -9.91 4.52
C ALA A 160 17.77 -10.47 3.21
N GLN A 161 17.26 -10.02 2.07
CA GLN A 161 17.77 -10.42 0.75
C GLN A 161 19.23 -9.98 0.54
N ALA A 162 19.57 -8.74 0.88
CA ALA A 162 20.95 -8.25 0.77
C ALA A 162 21.91 -9.05 1.68
N SER A 163 21.44 -9.43 2.88
CA SER A 163 22.22 -10.24 3.82
C SER A 163 22.43 -11.67 3.32
N LEU A 164 21.44 -12.26 2.65
CA LEU A 164 21.58 -13.57 1.97
C LEU A 164 22.61 -13.52 0.84
N ILE A 165 22.59 -12.46 0.03
CA ILE A 165 23.59 -12.25 -1.03
C ILE A 165 24.99 -12.13 -0.44
N ALA A 166 25.15 -11.37 0.65
CA ALA A 166 26.44 -11.22 1.34
C ALA A 166 26.97 -12.57 1.87
N ALA A 167 26.09 -13.39 2.47
CA ALA A 167 26.47 -14.74 2.92
C ALA A 167 26.88 -15.66 1.75
N CYS A 168 26.18 -15.56 0.62
CA CYS A 168 26.51 -16.32 -0.57
C CYS A 168 27.89 -15.93 -1.15
N LEU A 169 28.23 -14.64 -1.11
CA LEU A 169 29.55 -14.15 -1.54
C LEU A 169 30.68 -14.63 -0.61
N ASP A 170 30.41 -14.76 0.69
CA ASP A 170 31.33 -15.32 1.67
C ASP A 170 31.33 -16.87 1.71
N HIS A 171 30.59 -17.51 0.78
CA HIS A 171 30.45 -18.96 0.70
C HIS A 171 29.89 -19.61 1.98
N GLN A 172 29.14 -18.86 2.78
CA GLN A 172 28.53 -19.31 4.03
C GLN A 172 27.07 -19.75 3.80
N ARG A 173 26.66 -20.81 4.50
CA ARG A 173 25.26 -21.29 4.49
C ARG A 173 24.36 -20.58 5.50
N ILE A 174 24.96 -19.89 6.47
CA ILE A 174 24.25 -19.22 7.57
C ILE A 174 24.56 -17.72 7.48
N VAL A 175 23.50 -16.90 7.50
CA VAL A 175 23.61 -15.44 7.57
C VAL A 175 23.95 -15.02 8.99
N THR A 176 25.11 -14.41 9.18
CA THR A 176 25.57 -13.88 10.47
C THR A 176 25.38 -12.36 10.55
N VAL A 177 25.58 -11.79 11.73
CA VAL A 177 25.52 -10.34 11.96
C VAL A 177 26.48 -9.56 11.05
N ASN A 178 27.63 -10.13 10.69
CA ASN A 178 28.60 -9.49 9.80
C ASN A 178 28.05 -9.30 8.38
N HIS A 179 27.27 -10.27 7.88
CA HIS A 179 26.62 -10.17 6.58
C HIS A 179 25.54 -9.07 6.58
N VAL A 180 24.78 -8.96 7.68
CA VAL A 180 23.79 -7.89 7.86
C VAL A 180 24.47 -6.52 7.91
N ASN A 181 25.55 -6.37 8.69
CA ASN A 181 26.31 -5.12 8.76
C ASN A 181 26.88 -4.71 7.41
N THR A 182 27.38 -5.66 6.63
CA THR A 182 27.84 -5.41 5.26
C THR A 182 26.70 -4.90 4.36
N ALA A 183 25.50 -5.46 4.49
CA ALA A 183 24.32 -4.98 3.77
C ALA A 183 23.90 -3.56 4.22
N LEU A 184 23.96 -3.25 5.51
CA LEU A 184 23.66 -1.92 6.05
C LEU A 184 24.62 -0.82 5.56
N LEU A 185 25.87 -1.18 5.23
CA LEU A 185 26.86 -0.24 4.70
C LEU A 185 26.56 0.20 3.26
N GLN A 186 25.69 -0.50 2.53
CA GLN A 186 25.39 -0.21 1.13
C GLN A 186 24.73 1.18 0.97
N PRO A 187 25.08 1.96 -0.06
CA PRO A 187 24.66 3.37 -0.18
C PRO A 187 23.15 3.58 -0.17
N HIS A 188 22.39 2.65 -0.78
CA HIS A 188 20.94 2.73 -0.82
C HIS A 188 20.33 2.57 0.58
N TRP A 189 20.93 1.82 1.49
CA TRP A 189 20.42 1.68 2.85
C TRP A 189 20.64 2.94 3.71
N ARG A 190 21.75 3.67 3.49
CA ARG A 190 22.03 4.94 4.18
C ARG A 190 20.99 6.03 3.89
N SER A 191 20.40 6.02 2.69
CA SER A 191 19.28 6.91 2.35
C SER A 191 17.97 6.52 3.06
N HIS A 192 17.83 5.26 3.51
CA HIS A 192 16.62 4.77 4.17
C HIS A 192 16.56 5.11 5.68
N GLU A 193 17.68 5.36 6.37
CA GLU A 193 17.65 5.97 7.72
C GLU A 193 16.96 7.35 7.71
N ALA A 194 17.09 8.10 6.62
CA ALA A 194 16.39 9.37 6.43
C ALA A 194 14.87 9.15 6.20
N LEU A 195 14.47 8.05 5.55
CA LEU A 195 13.08 7.67 5.34
C LEU A 195 12.39 7.17 6.62
N ILE A 196 13.12 6.42 7.46
CA ILE A 196 12.66 6.00 8.80
C ILE A 196 12.41 7.23 9.67
N LYS A 197 13.31 8.23 9.68
CA LYS A 197 13.12 9.49 10.42
C LYS A 197 11.92 10.33 9.96
N GLN A 198 11.47 10.20 8.71
CA GLN A 198 10.25 10.86 8.23
C GLN A 198 8.96 10.19 8.73
N GLN A 199 8.99 8.90 9.07
CA GLN A 199 7.80 8.17 9.54
C GLN A 199 7.55 8.34 11.06
N VAL A 200 8.55 8.77 11.84
CA VAL A 200 8.49 8.87 13.31
C VAL A 200 8.24 10.30 13.79
N LYS A 201 7.39 11.09 13.13
CA LYS A 201 6.93 12.36 13.73
C LYS A 201 5.58 12.13 14.43
N PRO A 202 5.54 11.77 15.73
CA PRO A 202 4.30 11.82 16.49
C PRO A 202 3.86 13.28 16.60
N GLU A 203 2.56 13.53 16.43
CA GLU A 203 1.95 14.81 16.78
C GLU A 203 2.28 15.16 18.25
N PRO A 204 2.64 16.41 18.57
CA PRO A 204 2.71 16.83 19.95
C PRO A 204 1.29 16.82 20.53
N LYS A 205 1.08 16.02 21.59
CA LYS A 205 -0.14 16.06 22.42
C LYS A 205 -0.39 17.51 22.84
N ARG A 206 -1.44 18.14 22.30
CA ARG A 206 -1.95 19.41 22.83
C ARG A 206 -2.56 19.13 24.21
N ARG A 207 -2.00 19.78 25.22
CA ARG A 207 -2.61 19.97 26.54
C ARG A 207 -3.75 20.97 26.44
#